data_AF-A0A1V2ILI5-F1
#
_entry.id   AF-A0A1V2ILI5-F1
#
_cell.length_a   1.000
_cell.length_b   1.000
_cell.length_c   1.000
_cell.angle_alpha   90.00
_cell.angle_beta   90.00
_cell.angle_gamma   90.00
#
_symmetry.space_group_name_H-M   'P 1'
#
loop_
_entity.id
_entity.type
_entity.pdbx_description
1 polymer ?
#
loop_
_entity_poly.entity_id
_entity_poly.type
_entity_poly.pdbx_seq_one_letter_code
_entity_poly.pdbx_strand_id
1 'polypeptide(L)' 'MPVTDELVSTLAAEAEAGYDVDVLRRRGGRPRIGAAPGEVVPVRLDPGLRAALAARADADHTNASEVIRQALRAWLDVA' A
#
# COMPACT_ATOMS: atom_id res chain seq x y z
N MET A 1 -4.10 15.99 -16.22
CA MET A 1 -5.31 16.46 -16.93
C MET A 1 -6.11 17.30 -15.95
N PRO A 2 -6.62 18.48 -16.35
CA PRO A 2 -7.48 19.28 -15.49
C PRO A 2 -8.82 18.57 -15.27
N VAL A 3 -9.41 18.76 -14.09
CA VAL A 3 -10.78 18.31 -13.78
C VAL A 3 -11.74 19.28 -14.48
N THR A 4 -12.67 18.77 -15.29
CA THR A 4 -13.68 19.59 -15.99
C THR A 4 -14.98 19.67 -15.18
N ASP A 5 -15.78 20.69 -15.42
CA ASP A 5 -17.08 20.86 -14.74
C ASP A 5 -18.04 19.70 -15.08
N GLU A 6 -17.96 19.17 -16.31
CA GLU A 6 -18.73 17.99 -16.72
C GLU A 6 -18.34 16.74 -15.92
N LEU A 7 -17.05 16.56 -15.63
CA LEU A 7 -16.56 15.46 -14.80
C LEU A 7 -17.08 15.62 -13.36
N VAL A 8 -17.07 16.84 -12.81
CA VAL A 8 -17.62 17.11 -11.48
C VAL A 8 -19.11 16.82 -11.43
N SER A 9 -19.88 17.29 -12.41
CA SER A 9 -21.33 17.05 -12.46
C SER A 9 -21.68 15.57 -12.57
N THR A 10 -20.91 14.81 -13.37
CA THR A 10 -21.09 13.36 -13.52
C THR A 10 -20.86 12.65 -12.19
N LEU A 11 -19.75 12.95 -11.50
CA LEU A 11 -19.41 12.33 -10.22
C LEU A 11 -20.40 12.72 -9.11
N ALA A 12 -20.93 13.94 -9.14
CA ALA A 12 -21.94 14.40 -8.19
C ALA A 12 -23.26 13.62 -8.36
N ALA A 13 -23.72 13.47 -9.60
CA ALA A 13 -24.94 12.69 -9.90
C ALA A 13 -24.80 11.21 -9.50
N GLU A 14 -23.62 10.62 -9.71
CA GLU A 14 -23.31 9.25 -9.27
C GLU A 14 -23.36 9.13 -7.74
N ALA A 15 -22.80 10.10 -7.01
CA ALA A 15 -22.83 10.10 -5.56
C ALA A 15 -24.24 10.28 -4.99
N GLU A 16 -25.06 11.14 -5.60
CA GLU A 16 -26.46 11.39 -5.21
C GLU A 16 -27.38 10.20 -5.51
N ALA A 17 -27.13 9.47 -6.61
CA ALA A 17 -27.85 8.23 -6.93
C ALA A 17 -27.65 7.14 -5.86
N GLY A 18 -26.52 7.18 -5.16
CA GLY A 18 -26.17 6.24 -4.10
C GLY A 18 -25.69 4.88 -4.64
N TYR A 19 -24.89 4.19 -3.84
CA TYR A 19 -24.40 2.85 -4.16
C TYR A 19 -25.18 1.78 -3.40
N ASP A 20 -25.42 0.65 -4.04
CA ASP A 20 -25.97 -0.53 -3.38
C ASP A 20 -24.95 -1.09 -2.37
N VAL A 21 -25.21 -0.81 -1.08
CA VAL A 21 -24.36 -1.21 0.04
C VAL A 21 -24.25 -2.73 0.21
N ASP A 22 -25.22 -3.50 -0.29
CA ASP A 22 -25.18 -4.96 -0.25
C ASP A 22 -24.21 -5.54 -1.28
N VAL A 23 -24.00 -4.84 -2.40
CA VAL A 23 -22.98 -5.16 -3.41
C VAL A 23 -21.59 -4.71 -2.94
N LEU A 24 -21.52 -3.65 -2.13
CA LEU A 24 -20.31 -3.20 -1.44
C LEU A 24 -19.88 -4.10 -0.26
N ARG A 25 -20.50 -5.29 -0.12
CA ARG A 25 -20.10 -6.30 0.87
C ARG A 25 -18.58 -6.37 0.98
N ARG A 26 -18.09 -6.06 2.19
CA ARG A 26 -16.68 -6.10 2.54
C ARG A 26 -16.08 -7.43 2.07
N ARG A 27 -15.33 -7.39 0.96
CA ARG A 27 -14.13 -8.24 0.85
C ARG A 27 -13.41 -8.02 2.17
N GLY A 28 -13.14 -9.10 2.90
CA GLY A 28 -12.55 -9.04 4.24
C GLY A 28 -11.42 -8.01 4.26
N GLY A 29 -11.21 -7.37 5.43
CA GLY A 29 -10.24 -6.30 5.59
C GLY A 29 -8.87 -6.63 4.97
N ARG A 30 -8.01 -5.61 4.82
CA ARG A 30 -6.73 -5.70 4.13
C ARG A 30 -6.07 -7.09 4.26
N PRO A 31 -5.74 -7.76 3.14
CA PRO A 31 -5.16 -9.10 3.16
C PRO A 31 -4.04 -9.23 4.19
N ARG A 32 -4.03 -10.34 4.92
CA ARG A 32 -2.98 -10.63 5.90
C ARG A 32 -1.62 -10.71 5.19
N ILE A 33 -0.59 -10.21 5.87
CA ILE A 33 0.80 -10.44 5.46
C ILE A 33 1.19 -11.81 6.01
N GLY A 34 1.01 -12.86 5.22
CA GLY A 34 1.24 -14.25 5.63
C GLY A 34 0.06 -14.88 6.38
N ALA A 35 0.33 -15.95 7.13
CA ALA A 35 -0.72 -16.75 7.79
C ALA A 35 -1.36 -16.05 9.01
N ALA A 36 -0.66 -15.09 9.60
CA ALA A 36 -1.06 -14.36 10.81
C ALA A 36 -0.95 -12.83 10.60
N PRO A 37 -1.52 -12.00 11.49
CA PRO A 37 -1.24 -10.56 11.49
C PRO A 37 0.27 -10.30 11.58
N GLY A 38 0.76 -9.28 10.86
CA GLY A 38 2.17 -8.88 10.94
C GLY A 38 2.48 -8.23 12.28
N GLU A 39 3.64 -8.56 12.85
CA GLU A 39 4.20 -7.90 14.04
C GLU A 39 5.10 -6.72 13.63
N VAL A 40 5.07 -5.63 14.41
CA VAL A 40 5.93 -4.47 14.19
C VAL A 40 7.23 -4.63 14.97
N VAL A 41 8.34 -4.76 14.26
CA VAL A 41 9.69 -4.85 14.85
C VAL A 41 10.41 -3.51 14.65
N PRO A 42 10.72 -2.74 15.72
CA PRO A 42 11.47 -1.50 15.59
C PRO A 42 12.96 -1.77 15.31
N VAL A 43 13.51 -1.13 14.26
CA VAL A 43 14.92 -1.28 13.86
C VAL A 43 15.58 0.09 13.79
N ARG A 44 16.81 0.20 14.32
CA ARG A 44 17.64 1.40 14.20
C ARG A 44 18.48 1.30 12.93
N LEU A 45 18.34 2.30 12.06
CA LEU A 45 19.15 2.44 10.85
C LEU A 45 20.00 3.70 10.99
N ASP A 46 21.25 3.65 10.56
CA ASP A 46 22.02 4.86 10.37
C ASP A 46 21.42 5.71 9.23
N PRO A 47 21.71 7.03 9.19
CA PRO A 47 21.12 7.92 8.18
C PRO A 47 21.46 7.51 6.74
N GLY A 48 22.64 6.96 6.50
CA GLY A 48 23.07 6.54 5.16
C GLY A 48 22.28 5.34 4.67
N LEU A 49 22.13 4.32 5.52
CA LEU A 49 21.31 3.15 5.22
C LEU A 49 19.83 3.50 5.04
N ARG A 50 19.31 4.44 5.84
CA ARG A 50 17.94 4.93 5.68
C ARG A 50 17.74 5.62 4.31
N ALA A 51 18.70 6.42 3.87
CA ALA A 51 18.63 7.08 2.57
C ALA A 51 18.71 6.07 1.42
N ALA A 52 19.60 5.08 1.51
CA ALA A 52 19.71 4.02 0.52
C ALA A 52 18.43 3.18 0.42
N LEU A 53 17.80 2.86 1.55
CA LEU A 53 16.51 2.18 1.60
C LEU A 53 15.39 2.99 0.92
N ALA A 54 15.33 4.30 1.16
CA ALA A 54 14.35 5.17 0.52
C ALA A 54 14.55 5.22 -1.00
N ALA A 55 15.79 5.42 -1.46
CA ALA A 55 16.11 5.44 -2.88
C ALA A 55 15.74 4.12 -3.58
N ARG A 56 15.94 2.99 -2.91
CA ARG A 56 15.55 1.67 -3.41
C ARG A 56 14.02 1.52 -3.50
N ALA A 57 13.30 1.93 -2.47
CA ALA A 57 11.85 1.87 -2.46
C ALA A 57 11.24 2.72 -3.59
N ASP A 58 11.81 3.90 -3.84
CA ASP A 58 11.38 4.79 -4.93
C ASP A 58 11.65 4.16 -6.31
N ALA A 59 12.84 3.57 -6.50
CA ALA A 59 13.23 2.90 -7.75
C ALA A 59 12.35 1.67 -8.05
N ASP A 60 11.97 0.92 -7.02
CA ASP A 60 11.16 -0.30 -7.14
C ASP A 60 9.64 0.02 -7.08
N HIS A 61 9.25 1.30 -7.04
CA HIS A 61 7.87 1.77 -6.89
C HIS A 61 7.11 1.08 -5.74
N THR A 62 7.79 0.89 -4.61
CA THR A 62 7.29 0.17 -3.44
C THR A 62 7.51 0.98 -2.16
N ASN A 63 7.34 0.36 -1.00
CA ASN A 63 7.62 0.99 0.30
C ASN A 63 8.82 0.35 1.00
N ALA A 64 9.42 1.11 1.92
CA ALA A 64 10.58 0.69 2.70
C ALA A 64 10.37 -0.66 3.42
N SER A 65 9.18 -0.93 3.95
CA SER A 65 8.90 -2.20 4.64
C SER A 65 8.90 -3.39 3.69
N GLU A 66 8.51 -3.21 2.43
CA GLU A 66 8.56 -4.27 1.42
C GLU A 66 9.99 -4.58 1.00
N VAL A 67 10.80 -3.55 0.77
CA VAL A 67 12.24 -3.73 0.48
C VAL A 67 12.94 -4.48 1.62
N ILE A 68 12.66 -4.12 2.89
CA ILE A 68 13.20 -4.83 4.05
C ILE A 68 12.76 -6.29 4.06
N ARG A 69 11.47 -6.58 3.84
CA ARG A 69 10.97 -7.96 3.82
C ARG A 69 11.60 -8.78 2.69
N GLN A 70 11.75 -8.20 1.51
CA GLN A 70 12.41 -8.86 0.37
C GLN A 70 13.88 -9.17 0.68
N ALA A 71 14.61 -8.20 1.26
CA ALA A 71 15.99 -8.41 1.68
C ALA A 71 16.10 -9.52 2.73
N LEU A 72 15.20 -9.56 3.72
CA LEU A 72 15.17 -10.61 4.73
C LEU A 72 14.86 -11.99 4.13
N ARG A 73 13.87 -12.08 3.23
CA ARG A 73 13.54 -13.33 2.51
C ARG A 73 14.72 -13.85 1.69
N ALA A 74 15.38 -12.96 0.96
CA ALA A 74 16.55 -13.30 0.16
C ALA A 74 17.78 -13.66 1.01
N TRP A 75 17.95 -13.03 2.17
CA TRP A 75 19.07 -13.30 3.07
C TRP A 75 18.90 -14.60 3.87
N LEU A 76 17.65 -14.94 4.22
CA LEU A 76 17.32 -16.12 5.04
C LEU A 76 16.87 -17.33 4.21
N ASP A 77 16.87 -17.22 2.88
CA ASP A 77 16.38 -18.25 1.94
C ASP A 77 14.94 -18.73 2.26
N VAL A 78 14.06 -17.80 2.60
CA VAL A 78 12.63 -18.07 2.89
C VAL A 78 11.74 -17.38 1.84
N ALA A 79 10.87 -18.17 1.19
CA ALA A 79 9.93 -17.69 0.17
C ALA A 79 8.66 -17.06 0.77
#